data_AF-A0A7T3U1Q9-F1
#
_entry.id   AF-A0A7T3U1Q9-F1
#
_cell.length_a   1.000
_cell.length_b   1.000
_cell.length_c   1.000
_cell.angle_alpha   90.00
_cell.angle_beta   90.00
_cell.angle_gamma   90.00
#
_symmetry.space_group_name_H-M   'P 1'
#
loop_
_entity.id
_entity.type
_entity.pdbx_description
1 polymer ?
#
loop_
_entity_poly.entity_id
_entity_poly.type
_entity_poly.pdbx_seq_one_letter_code
_entity_poly.pdbx_strand_id
1 'polypeptide(L)'
;MGRDTIAEIITSIRNAGMDRKRVVRIPSTNITENIVKILFREGFIENVRKHREKNKYFLVLTLRHRRNRKKPYINFLNLKRISRPGLRIYSNSQRIPRILGGMGIVILSTSRGIMTDREARLEGIGGEILCYIW
;
A
#
# COMPACT_ATOMS: atom_id res chain seq x y z
N MET A 1 1.08 16.10 -12.54
CA MET A 1 1.90 15.12 -11.79
C MET A 1 1.90 15.60 -10.36
N GLY A 2 1.16 14.95 -9.46
CA GLY A 2 1.04 15.41 -8.07
C GLY A 2 2.36 15.32 -7.34
N ARG A 3 2.53 16.15 -6.30
CA ARG A 3 3.77 16.21 -5.50
C ARG A 3 4.03 14.94 -4.66
N ASP A 4 3.03 14.07 -4.47
CA ASP A 4 3.16 12.82 -3.69
C ASP A 4 2.56 11.63 -4.44
N THR A 5 3.42 10.87 -5.13
CA THR A 5 3.06 9.66 -5.87
C THR A 5 2.45 8.58 -4.97
N ILE A 6 2.85 8.49 -3.69
CA ILE A 6 2.32 7.48 -2.76
C ILE A 6 0.87 7.81 -2.40
N ALA A 7 0.59 9.10 -2.17
CA ALA A 7 -0.76 9.57 -1.91
C ALA A 7 -1.70 9.34 -3.11
N GLU A 8 -1.20 9.51 -4.34
CA GLU A 8 -1.97 9.21 -5.56
C GLU A 8 -2.38 7.73 -5.60
N ILE A 9 -1.45 6.79 -5.38
CA ILE A 9 -1.74 5.34 -5.38
C ILE A 9 -2.78 4.97 -4.33
N ILE A 10 -2.58 5.45 -3.09
CA ILE A 10 -3.49 5.22 -1.97
C ILE A 10 -4.90 5.70 -2.32
N THR A 11 -4.99 6.88 -2.91
CA THR A 11 -6.26 7.47 -3.33
C THR A 11 -6.90 6.68 -4.47
N SER A 12 -6.15 6.26 -5.48
CA SER A 12 -6.66 5.43 -6.57
C SER A 12 -7.23 4.10 -6.10
N ILE A 13 -6.54 3.41 -5.18
CA ILE A 13 -7.01 2.14 -4.61
C ILE A 13 -8.28 2.37 -3.77
N ARG A 14 -8.28 3.39 -2.90
CA ARG A 14 -9.43 3.73 -2.06
C ARG A 14 -10.66 4.06 -2.91
N ASN A 15 -10.51 4.90 -3.92
CA ASN A 15 -11.61 5.32 -4.79
C ASN A 15 -12.16 4.13 -5.59
N ALA A 16 -11.31 3.23 -6.08
CA ALA A 16 -11.77 2.02 -6.74
C ALA A 16 -12.55 1.08 -5.82
N GLY A 17 -12.10 0.95 -4.56
CA GLY A 17 -12.84 0.22 -3.53
C GLY A 17 -14.22 0.83 -3.26
N MET A 18 -14.32 2.16 -3.18
CA MET A 18 -15.58 2.89 -3.00
C MET A 18 -16.53 2.73 -4.20
N ASP A 19 -16.01 2.89 -5.42
CA ASP A 19 -16.76 2.73 -6.67
C ASP A 19 -17.10 1.27 -7.02
N ARG A 20 -16.70 0.30 -6.18
CA ARG A 20 -16.82 -1.15 -6.44
C ARG A 20 -16.15 -1.60 -7.75
N LYS A 21 -15.15 -0.85 -8.22
CA LYS A 21 -14.32 -1.21 -9.37
C LYS A 21 -13.33 -2.28 -8.94
N ARG A 22 -13.29 -3.40 -9.67
CA ARG A 22 -12.35 -4.49 -9.40
C ARG A 22 -10.94 -4.20 -9.89
N VAL A 23 -10.79 -3.31 -10.86
CA VAL A 23 -9.53 -3.06 -11.56
C VAL A 23 -9.12 -1.62 -11.35
N VAL A 24 -7.86 -1.42 -10.96
CA VAL A 24 -7.23 -0.11 -10.77
C VAL A 24 -6.02 -0.03 -11.66
N ARG A 25 -5.87 1.11 -12.36
CA ARG A 25 -4.69 1.40 -13.15
C ARG A 25 -3.90 2.51 -12.47
N ILE A 26 -2.63 2.26 -12.18
CA ILE A 26 -1.72 3.25 -11.59
C ILE A 26 -0.42 3.35 -12.41
N PRO A 27 0.27 4.50 -12.43
CA PRO A 27 1.59 4.62 -13.04
C PRO A 27 2.62 3.71 -12.36
N SER A 28 3.51 3.09 -13.14
CA SER A 28 4.59 2.25 -12.63
C SER A 28 5.82 3.10 -12.31
N THR A 29 6.20 3.14 -11.04
CA THR A 29 7.49 3.61 -10.51
C THR A 29 8.08 2.56 -9.58
N ASN A 30 9.39 2.62 -9.30
CA ASN A 30 10.05 1.66 -8.40
C ASN A 30 9.37 1.57 -7.03
N ILE A 31 8.94 2.72 -6.48
CA ILE A 31 8.22 2.77 -5.21
C ILE A 31 6.84 2.11 -5.33
N THR A 32 6.09 2.42 -6.39
CA THR A 32 4.76 1.82 -6.61
C THR A 32 4.85 0.31 -6.74
N GLU A 33 5.86 -0.19 -7.46
CA GLU A 33 6.06 -1.62 -7.70
C GLU A 33 6.35 -2.34 -6.39
N ASN A 34 7.19 -1.77 -5.53
CA ASN A 34 7.51 -2.35 -4.22
C ASN A 34 6.30 -2.35 -3.28
N ILE A 35 5.53 -1.26 -3.21
CA ILE A 35 4.31 -1.20 -2.39
C ILE A 35 3.29 -2.23 -2.88
N VAL A 36 3.08 -2.32 -4.19
CA VAL A 36 2.14 -3.27 -4.80
C VAL A 36 2.58 -4.72 -4.57
N LYS A 37 3.88 -5.03 -4.65
CA LYS A 37 4.41 -6.36 -4.32
C LYS A 37 4.09 -6.76 -2.89
N ILE A 38 4.26 -5.84 -1.93
CA ILE A 38 3.89 -6.08 -0.52
C ILE A 38 2.39 -6.32 -0.41
N LEU A 39 1.56 -5.47 -1.00
CA LEU A 39 0.09 -5.61 -0.98
C LEU A 39 -0.40 -6.93 -1.59
N PHE A 40 0.28 -7.42 -2.63
CA PHE A 40 -0.01 -8.70 -3.27
C PHE A 40 0.40 -9.87 -2.36
N ARG A 41 1.61 -9.84 -1.79
CA ARG A 41 2.11 -10.87 -0.88
C ARG A 41 1.25 -11.00 0.40
N GLU A 42 0.79 -9.88 0.93
CA GLU A 42 -0.08 -9.83 2.12
C GLU A 42 -1.56 -10.17 1.78
N GLY A 43 -1.89 -10.40 0.50
CA GLY A 43 -3.20 -10.89 0.07
C GLY A 43 -4.32 -9.83 0.01
N PHE A 44 -3.96 -8.54 0.00
CA PHE A 44 -4.90 -7.43 -0.22
C PHE A 44 -5.27 -7.26 -1.69
N ILE A 45 -4.33 -7.56 -2.59
CA ILE A 45 -4.50 -7.53 -4.05
C ILE A 45 -4.52 -8.96 -4.58
N GLU A 46 -5.44 -9.26 -5.49
CA GLU A 46 -5.62 -10.59 -6.08
C GLU A 46 -4.70 -10.83 -7.28
N ASN A 47 -4.44 -9.80 -8.09
CA ASN A 47 -3.54 -9.91 -9.24
C ASN A 47 -2.90 -8.55 -9.58
N VAL A 48 -1.70 -8.61 -10.15
CA VAL A 48 -0.93 -7.44 -10.60
C VAL A 48 -0.40 -7.71 -12.00
N ARG A 49 -0.71 -6.84 -12.96
CA ARG A 49 -0.21 -6.92 -14.33
C ARG A 49 0.51 -5.63 -14.70
N LYS A 50 1.70 -5.74 -15.30
CA LYS A 50 2.41 -4.59 -15.86
C LYS A 50 1.99 -4.41 -17.32
N HIS A 51 1.59 -3.20 -17.67
CA HIS A 51 1.16 -2.83 -19.01
C HIS A 51 1.98 -1.63 -19.51
N ARG A 52 2.39 -1.65 -20.77
CA ARG A 52 3.13 -0.56 -21.41
C ARG A 52 2.23 0.08 -22.46
N GLU A 53 1.99 1.39 -22.33
CA GLU A 53 1.21 2.17 -23.28
C GLU A 53 1.95 3.47 -23.61
N LYS A 54 2.12 3.80 -24.89
CA LYS A 54 2.77 5.04 -25.36
C LYS A 54 4.08 5.34 -24.63
N ASN A 55 4.92 4.32 -24.49
CA ASN A 55 6.22 4.35 -23.80
C ASN A 55 6.17 4.59 -22.27
N LYS A 56 4.99 4.57 -21.64
CA LYS A 56 4.81 4.66 -20.18
C LYS A 56 4.39 3.32 -19.62
N TYR A 57 4.91 2.97 -18.45
CA TYR A 57 4.54 1.76 -17.73
C TYR A 57 3.43 2.03 -16.73
N PHE A 58 2.48 1.10 -16.64
CA PHE A 58 1.36 1.11 -15.72
C PHE A 58 1.24 -0.24 -15.02
N LEU A 59 0.75 -0.22 -13.80
CA LEU A 59 0.33 -1.40 -13.07
C LEU A 59 -1.19 -1.47 -13.08
N VAL A 60 -1.72 -2.60 -13.53
CA VAL A 60 -3.14 -2.94 -13.50
C VAL A 60 -3.33 -3.91 -12.33
N LEU A 61 -4.02 -3.44 -11.30
CA LEU A 61 -4.27 -4.16 -10.05
C LEU A 61 -5.68 -4.71 -10.04
N THR A 62 -5.84 -5.97 -9.67
CA THR A 62 -7.15 -6.57 -9.39
C THR A 62 -7.37 -6.62 -7.88
N LEU A 63 -8.32 -5.83 -7.38
CA LEU A 63 -8.64 -5.78 -5.96
C LEU A 63 -9.47 -7.00 -5.55
N ARG A 64 -9.13 -7.59 -4.40
CA ARG A 64 -9.85 -8.73 -3.86
C ARG A 64 -11.27 -8.34 -3.43
N HIS A 65 -12.26 -9.09 -3.89
CA HIS A 65 -13.67 -8.85 -3.52
C HIS A 65 -14.25 -10.05 -2.75
N ARG A 66 -14.59 -9.88 -1.46
CA ARG A 66 -15.36 -10.89 -0.72
C ARG A 66 -16.84 -10.73 -1.01
N ARG A 67 -17.40 -11.66 -1.79
CA ARG A 67 -18.80 -11.70 -2.21
C ARG A 67 -19.66 -12.36 -1.12
N ASN A 68 -19.86 -11.73 0.04
CA ASN A 68 -20.82 -12.23 1.04
C ASN A 68 -22.18 -11.54 0.91
N ARG A 69 -23.23 -12.35 0.69
CA ARG A 69 -24.58 -11.98 0.27
C ARG A 69 -25.46 -11.29 1.33
N LYS A 70 -25.03 -11.16 2.59
CA LYS A 70 -25.95 -10.71 3.67
C LYS A 70 -25.71 -9.32 4.22
N LYS A 71 -24.53 -8.74 4.04
CA LYS A 71 -24.24 -7.31 4.27
C LYS A 71 -23.04 -6.97 3.38
N PRO A 72 -23.04 -5.86 2.61
CA PRO A 72 -21.88 -5.44 1.85
C PRO A 72 -20.84 -4.85 2.81
N TYR A 73 -20.36 -5.64 3.77
CA TYR A 73 -19.07 -5.42 4.40
C TYR A 73 -18.03 -5.75 3.33
N ILE A 74 -17.92 -4.85 2.35
CA ILE A 74 -16.68 -4.60 1.67
C ILE A 74 -15.73 -4.31 2.83
N ASN A 75 -14.83 -5.24 3.16
CA ASN A 75 -13.68 -4.91 3.99
C ASN A 75 -12.95 -3.81 3.21
N PHE A 76 -13.31 -2.57 3.49
CA PHE A 76 -12.70 -1.40 2.87
C PHE A 76 -11.24 -1.49 3.25
N LEU A 77 -10.40 -1.79 2.26
CA LEU A 77 -8.97 -1.69 2.42
C LEU A 77 -8.68 -0.24 2.79
N ASN A 78 -8.41 0.03 4.07
CA ASN A 78 -8.14 1.37 4.54
C ASN A 78 -6.65 1.61 4.39
N LEU A 79 -6.28 2.43 3.41
CA LEU A 79 -4.92 2.91 3.28
C LEU A 79 -4.83 4.34 3.79
N LYS A 80 -3.87 4.61 4.68
CA LYS A 80 -3.62 5.96 5.21
C LYS A 80 -2.17 6.34 5.01
N ARG A 81 -1.93 7.47 4.34
CA ARG A 81 -0.62 8.09 4.21
C ARG A 81 -0.22 8.73 5.55
N ILE A 82 0.97 8.38 6.05
CA ILE A 82 1.48 8.83 7.35
C ILE A 82 2.54 9.90 7.18
N SER A 83 3.74 9.55 6.72
CA SER A 83 4.71 10.56 6.30
C SER A 83 4.14 11.36 5.13
N ARG A 84 4.42 12.65 5.02
CA ARG A 84 4.00 13.50 3.89
C ARG A 84 5.20 14.36 3.48
N PRO A 85 5.28 14.88 2.24
CA PRO A 85 6.40 15.73 1.83
C PRO A 85 6.66 16.91 2.77
N GLY A 86 5.61 17.51 3.36
CA GLY A 86 5.73 18.59 4.34
C GLY A 86 5.95 18.16 5.79
N LEU A 87 5.79 16.88 6.13
CA LEU A 87 6.06 16.35 7.47
C LEU A 87 6.49 14.88 7.36
N ARG A 88 7.81 14.66 7.45
CA ARG A 88 8.40 13.33 7.39
C ARG A 88 8.35 12.67 8.76
N ILE A 89 7.81 11.44 8.81
CA ILE A 89 7.64 10.68 10.06
C ILE A 89 8.57 9.48 10.01
N TYR A 90 9.48 9.41 10.98
CA TYR A 90 10.44 8.32 11.14
C TYR A 90 10.17 7.57 12.44
N SER A 91 10.53 6.29 12.46
CA SER A 91 10.49 5.49 13.69
C SER A 91 11.65 4.52 13.76
N ASN A 92 12.17 4.35 14.98
CA ASN A 92 13.15 3.31 15.29
C ASN A 92 12.47 1.94 15.30
N SER A 93 13.23 0.87 15.08
CA SER A 93 12.71 -0.51 15.05
C SER A 93 11.85 -0.89 16.26
N GLN A 94 12.25 -0.44 17.46
CA GLN A 94 11.53 -0.67 18.71
C GLN A 94 10.21 0.13 18.82
N ARG A 95 10.11 1.28 18.15
CA ARG A 95 8.96 2.20 18.19
C ARG A 95 8.04 2.08 16.97
N ILE A 96 8.27 1.09 16.11
CA ILE A 96 7.34 0.83 15.01
C ILE A 96 5.96 0.55 15.62
N PRO A 97 4.88 1.22 15.18
CA PRO A 97 3.55 0.99 15.73
C PRO A 97 2.99 -0.36 15.26
N ARG A 98 2.10 -0.97 16.05
CA ARG A 98 1.28 -2.12 15.62
C ARG A 98 -0.12 -1.62 15.30
N ILE A 99 -0.58 -1.84 14.08
CA ILE A 99 -1.92 -1.42 13.66
C ILE A 99 -2.93 -2.50 14.03
N LEU A 100 -3.98 -2.12 14.77
CA LEU A 100 -5.05 -3.03 15.22
C LEU A 100 -4.52 -4.33 15.85
N GLY A 101 -3.54 -4.22 16.75
CA GLY A 101 -2.96 -5.39 17.42
C GLY A 101 -2.15 -6.33 16.50
N GLY A 102 -1.84 -5.92 15.26
CA GLY A 102 -1.12 -6.72 14.26
C GLY A 102 -1.99 -7.25 13.12
N MET A 103 -3.28 -6.92 13.10
CA MET A 103 -4.17 -7.19 11.97
C MET A 103 -3.87 -6.30 10.75
N GLY A 104 -3.46 -5.05 11.00
CA GLY A 104 -2.99 -4.15 9.96
C GLY A 104 -1.48 -4.26 9.74
N ILE A 105 -1.02 -3.69 8.63
CA ILE A 105 0.41 -3.61 8.30
C ILE A 105 0.86 -2.16 8.23
N VAL A 106 2.12 -1.94 8.59
CA VAL A 106 2.82 -0.68 8.34
C VAL A 106 3.81 -0.92 7.21
N ILE A 107 3.77 -0.07 6.19
CA ILE A 107 4.80 -0.03 5.16
C ILE A 107 5.77 1.10 5.49
N LEU A 108 7.05 0.77 5.59
CA LEU A 108 8.11 1.73 5.90
C LEU A 108 9.28 1.60 4.91
N SER A 109 9.94 2.72 4.67
CA SER A 109 11.18 2.80 3.89
C SER A 109 12.37 2.75 4.83
N THR A 110 13.19 1.72 4.68
CA THR A 110 14.41 1.50 5.48
C THR A 110 15.66 1.62 4.60
N SER A 111 16.84 1.52 5.19
CA SER A 111 18.11 1.43 4.46
C SER A 111 18.24 0.20 3.57
N ARG A 112 17.47 -0.87 3.83
CA ARG A 112 17.44 -2.10 3.04
C ARG A 112 16.28 -2.17 2.04
N GLY A 113 15.55 -1.06 1.88
CA GLY A 113 14.41 -0.96 0.98
C GLY A 113 13.08 -0.84 1.73
N ILE A 114 11.99 -0.97 0.96
CA ILE A 114 10.63 -0.85 1.48
C ILE A 114 10.18 -2.22 1.99
N MET A 115 9.72 -2.26 3.23
CA MET A 115 9.32 -3.49 3.91
C MET A 115 8.15 -3.26 4.87
N THR A 116 7.62 -4.35 5.40
CA THR A 116 6.56 -4.36 6.42
C THR A 116 7.12 -4.12 7.83
N ASP A 117 6.25 -3.77 8.79
CA ASP A 117 6.64 -3.67 10.20
C ASP A 117 7.18 -4.98 10.76
N ARG A 118 6.66 -6.12 10.30
CA ARG A 118 7.09 -7.45 10.74
C ARG A 118 8.54 -7.69 10.32
N GLU A 119 8.84 -7.49 9.04
CA GLU A 119 10.20 -7.62 8.50
C GLU A 119 11.17 -6.63 9.17
N ALA A 120 10.77 -5.37 9.30
CA ALA A 120 11.60 -4.34 9.93
C ALA A 120 11.94 -4.65 11.40
N ARG A 121 10.99 -5.22 12.17
CA ARG A 121 11.24 -5.67 13.54
C ARG A 121 12.17 -6.87 13.60
N LEU A 122 12.02 -7.83 12.70
CA LEU A 122 12.88 -9.01 12.63
C LEU A 122 14.32 -8.62 12.30
N GLU A 123 14.50 -7.67 11.40
CA GLU A 123 15.82 -7.15 11.03
C GLU A 123 16.38 -6.13 12.04
N GLY A 124 15.54 -5.62 12.95
CA GLY A 124 15.93 -4.61 13.94
C GLY A 124 16.16 -3.22 13.35
N ILE A 125 15.60 -2.91 12.17
CA ILE A 125 15.86 -1.68 11.42
C ILE A 125 14.66 -0.72 11.48
N GLY A 126 14.93 0.57 11.68
CA GLY A 126 13.93 1.64 11.62
C GLY A 126 13.84 2.29 10.24
N GLY A 127 12.99 3.31 10.10
CA GLY A 127 12.85 4.00 8.83
C GLY A 127 11.74 5.04 8.76
N GLU A 128 11.49 5.54 7.56
CA GLU A 128 10.37 6.44 7.26
C GLU A 128 9.07 5.65 7.18
N ILE A 129 8.06 6.04 7.96
CA ILE A 129 6.74 5.40 7.92
C ILE A 129 5.96 5.95 6.73
N LEU A 130 5.79 5.14 5.68
CA LEU A 130 5.12 5.57 4.46
C LEU A 130 3.60 5.59 4.64
N CYS A 131 3.01 4.44 4.96
CA CYS A 131 1.58 4.30 5.10
C CYS A 131 1.19 3.13 6.02
N TYR A 132 -0.04 3.21 6.51
CA TYR A 132 -0.70 2.14 7.25
C TYR A 132 -1.83 1.55 6.42
N ILE A 133 -2.04 0.25 6.57
CA ILE A 133 -3.11 -0.49 5.88
C ILE A 133 -3.84 -1.37 6.90
N TRP A 134 -5.17 -1.34 6.89
CA TRP A 134 -6.03 -2.20 7.73
C TRP A 134 -7.43 -2.40 7.15
#